data_AF-A0A1T4NJ79-F1
#
_entry.id   AF-A0A1T4NJ79-F1
#
_cell.length_a   1.000
_cell.length_b   1.000
_cell.length_c   1.000
_cell.angle_alpha   90.00
_cell.angle_beta   90.00
_cell.angle_gamma   90.00
#
_symmetry.space_group_name_H-M   'P 1'
#
loop_
_entity.id
_entity.type
_entity.pdbx_description
1 polymer ?
#
loop_
_entity_poly.entity_id
_entity_poly.type
_entity_poly.pdbx_seq_one_letter_code
_entity_poly.pdbx_strand_id
1 'polypeptide(L)'
;MKILSRIIILLAVLLVPGISQAFSVAGSYSSTEGAVTLHQSGDRVTGRYTNDNGELTGQLFDSTLEGFWIEDGSDRRCSTPKNGRYHWGRVSFEFTESGFSGKWGYCNDAPSRPWSGSRTSGRQTAPPPDRGEADPFAISDGSSLEGVWGSTEGDIKFRQQGNRVSGRYTTDNGELVGSVSNDVLRGYWIEDHSNKRCSHPKNGRYFWGKVEFRFSGNSFSGRWGYCDDALSGNWSGQRK
;
A
#
# COMPACT_ATOMS: atom_id res chain seq x y z
N MET A 1 -60.91 7.04 -40.89
CA MET A 1 -60.95 5.78 -40.09
C MET A 1 -59.79 4.91 -40.53
N LYS A 2 -58.78 4.50 -39.76
CA LYS A 2 -58.40 4.60 -38.34
C LYS A 2 -56.86 4.69 -38.34
N ILE A 3 -56.28 5.63 -37.59
CA ILE A 3 -54.83 5.72 -37.36
C ILE A 3 -54.49 4.63 -36.34
N LEU A 4 -53.74 3.60 -36.76
CA LEU A 4 -53.16 2.62 -35.83
C LEU A 4 -51.87 3.21 -35.26
N SER A 5 -51.97 3.82 -34.07
CA SER A 5 -50.82 4.14 -33.22
C SER A 5 -50.12 2.85 -32.80
N ARG A 6 -48.92 2.60 -33.33
CA ARG A 6 -47.99 1.61 -32.79
C ARG A 6 -47.17 2.28 -31.69
N ILE A 7 -47.55 2.04 -30.44
CA ILE A 7 -46.75 2.39 -29.28
C ILE A 7 -45.62 1.36 -29.20
N ILE A 8 -44.41 1.76 -29.59
CA ILE A 8 -43.18 1.01 -29.31
C ILE A 8 -42.70 1.51 -27.95
N ILE A 9 -42.92 0.72 -26.90
CA ILE A 9 -42.30 0.96 -25.60
C ILE A 9 -40.84 0.52 -25.72
N LEU A 10 -39.92 1.46 -25.94
CA LEU A 10 -38.50 1.22 -25.74
C LEU A 10 -38.26 1.02 -24.24
N LEU A 11 -38.12 -0.24 -23.83
CA LEU A 11 -37.64 -0.59 -22.49
C LEU A 11 -36.14 -0.34 -22.46
N ALA A 12 -35.73 0.90 -22.17
CA ALA A 12 -34.34 1.21 -21.85
C ALA A 12 -34.01 0.58 -20.49
N VAL A 13 -33.47 -0.64 -20.51
CA VAL A 13 -32.84 -1.22 -19.33
C VAL A 13 -31.62 -0.36 -19.03
N LEU A 14 -31.76 0.58 -18.10
CA LEU A 14 -30.64 1.27 -17.49
C LEU A 14 -29.81 0.21 -16.77
N LEU A 15 -28.78 -0.31 -17.45
CA LEU A 15 -27.63 -0.88 -16.75
C LEU A 15 -27.05 0.27 -15.93
N VAL A 16 -27.49 0.38 -14.68
CA VAL A 16 -26.77 1.14 -13.68
C VAL A 16 -25.50 0.32 -13.44
N PRO A 17 -24.30 0.77 -13.86
CA PRO A 17 -23.09 0.10 -13.45
C PRO A 17 -23.09 0.09 -11.92
N GLY A 18 -23.03 -1.11 -11.34
CA GLY A 18 -22.91 -1.27 -9.90
C GLY A 18 -21.66 -0.54 -9.47
N ILE A 19 -21.82 0.62 -8.85
CA ILE A 19 -20.71 1.36 -8.25
C ILE A 19 -20.26 0.49 -7.08
N SER A 20 -19.20 -0.30 -7.28
CA SER A 20 -18.53 -1.00 -6.19
C SER A 20 -17.99 0.09 -5.26
N GLN A 21 -18.67 0.34 -4.16
CA GLN A 21 -18.18 1.29 -3.18
C GLN A 21 -16.96 0.67 -2.53
N ALA A 22 -15.79 1.28 -2.70
CA ALA A 22 -14.62 0.95 -1.92
C ALA A 22 -15.00 1.06 -0.43
N PHE A 23 -15.01 -0.06 0.28
CA PHE A 23 -15.36 -0.07 1.69
C PHE A 23 -14.13 0.35 2.51
N SER A 24 -14.35 1.11 3.59
CA SER A 24 -13.24 1.43 4.49
C SER A 24 -12.84 0.19 5.30
N VAL A 25 -11.54 -0.01 5.45
CA VAL A 25 -10.96 -1.01 6.35
C VAL A 25 -10.81 -0.48 7.79
N ALA A 26 -11.19 0.78 8.06
CA ALA A 26 -11.27 1.28 9.43
C ALA A 26 -12.40 0.56 10.20
N GLY A 27 -12.21 0.33 11.50
CA GLY A 27 -13.19 -0.32 12.37
C GLY A 27 -12.58 -1.31 13.34
N SER A 28 -13.42 -2.06 14.03
CA SER A 28 -13.00 -3.07 15.01
C SER A 28 -13.25 -4.49 14.50
N TYR A 29 -12.34 -5.40 14.85
CA TYR A 29 -12.33 -6.79 14.43
C TYR A 29 -12.01 -7.70 15.61
N SER A 30 -12.65 -8.86 15.65
CA SER A 30 -12.17 -10.02 16.43
C SER A 30 -11.22 -10.81 15.55
N SER A 31 -10.00 -11.07 16.01
CA SER A 31 -8.97 -11.74 15.20
C SER A 31 -8.27 -12.87 15.96
N THR A 32 -7.53 -13.69 15.22
CA THR A 32 -6.71 -14.78 15.81
C THR A 32 -5.63 -14.27 16.75
N GLU A 33 -5.19 -13.01 16.59
CA GLU A 33 -4.18 -12.35 17.44
C GLU A 33 -4.82 -11.34 18.42
N GLY A 34 -6.07 -11.58 18.80
CA GLY A 34 -6.84 -10.71 19.70
C GLY A 34 -7.67 -9.66 18.97
N ALA A 35 -8.25 -8.72 19.72
CA ALA A 35 -9.11 -7.69 19.15
C ALA A 35 -8.27 -6.64 18.43
N VAL A 36 -8.63 -6.31 17.18
CA VAL A 36 -7.93 -5.32 16.34
C VAL A 36 -8.83 -4.10 16.16
N THR A 37 -8.25 -2.89 16.26
CA THR A 37 -8.89 -1.64 15.83
C THR A 37 -8.03 -0.96 14.80
N LEU A 38 -8.62 -0.67 13.63
CA LEU A 38 -7.96 -0.04 12.49
C LEU A 38 -8.49 1.37 12.26
N HIS A 39 -7.56 2.26 11.92
CA HIS A 39 -7.80 3.60 11.42
C HIS A 39 -7.25 3.70 10.01
N GLN A 40 -8.03 4.27 9.10
CA GLN A 40 -7.66 4.46 7.71
C GLN A 40 -7.67 5.95 7.37
N SER A 41 -6.59 6.43 6.75
CA SER A 41 -6.49 7.77 6.19
C SER A 41 -5.96 7.66 4.76
N GLY A 42 -6.89 7.70 3.78
CA GLY A 42 -6.60 7.30 2.40
C GLY A 42 -6.13 5.84 2.37
N ASP A 43 -4.97 5.60 1.78
CA ASP A 43 -4.42 4.24 1.65
C ASP A 43 -3.53 3.86 2.84
N ARG A 44 -3.28 4.80 3.77
CA ARG A 44 -2.56 4.48 5.00
C ARG A 44 -3.49 3.86 6.03
N VAL A 45 -3.11 2.69 6.52
CA VAL A 45 -3.81 2.00 7.59
C VAL A 45 -2.89 1.89 8.79
N THR A 46 -3.40 2.27 9.96
CA THR A 46 -2.75 2.08 11.26
C THR A 46 -3.71 1.37 12.19
N GLY A 47 -3.22 0.68 13.20
CA GLY A 47 -4.11 0.04 14.16
C GLY A 47 -3.41 -0.43 15.42
N ARG A 48 -4.23 -0.93 16.34
CA ARG A 48 -3.79 -1.57 17.59
C ARG A 48 -4.44 -2.93 17.70
N TYR A 49 -3.76 -3.87 18.32
CA TYR A 49 -4.36 -5.14 18.71
C TYR A 49 -3.95 -5.54 20.13
N THR A 50 -4.79 -6.33 20.78
CA THR A 50 -4.72 -6.52 22.23
C THR A 50 -3.54 -7.37 22.68
N ASN A 51 -3.12 -8.35 21.88
CA ASN A 51 -1.98 -9.18 22.22
C ASN A 51 -0.69 -8.35 22.20
N ASP A 52 0.13 -8.51 23.23
CA ASP A 52 1.48 -7.94 23.35
C ASP A 52 1.61 -6.45 23.01
N ASN A 53 0.56 -5.68 23.33
CA ASN A 53 0.48 -4.24 23.07
C ASN A 53 0.71 -3.90 21.58
N GLY A 54 0.13 -4.73 20.72
CA GLY A 54 0.34 -4.76 19.29
C GLY A 54 -0.09 -3.51 18.53
N GLU A 55 0.64 -3.22 17.47
CA GLU A 55 0.38 -2.14 16.51
C GLU A 55 0.46 -2.67 15.08
N LEU A 56 -0.40 -2.15 14.21
CA LEU A 56 -0.37 -2.37 12.77
C LEU A 56 -0.06 -1.06 12.05
N THR A 57 0.76 -1.12 11.01
CA THR A 57 0.99 0.00 10.08
C THR A 57 1.24 -0.52 8.67
N GLY A 58 0.51 -0.01 7.68
CA GLY A 58 0.69 -0.44 6.29
C GLY A 58 0.05 0.49 5.27
N GLN A 59 0.11 0.04 4.01
CA GLN A 59 -0.53 0.66 2.86
C GLN A 59 -1.53 -0.32 2.24
N LEU A 60 -2.73 0.18 1.98
CA LEU A 60 -3.81 -0.51 1.31
C LEU A 60 -3.69 -0.30 -0.20
N PHE A 61 -3.70 -1.38 -0.96
CA PHE A 61 -3.81 -1.40 -2.41
C PHE A 61 -5.07 -2.18 -2.75
N ASP A 62 -6.10 -1.49 -3.23
CA ASP A 62 -7.45 -2.02 -3.37
C ASP A 62 -7.98 -2.60 -2.04
N SER A 63 -8.04 -3.92 -1.92
CA SER A 63 -8.43 -4.65 -0.71
C SER A 63 -7.26 -5.29 0.04
N THR A 64 -6.02 -5.16 -0.46
CA THR A 64 -4.84 -5.77 0.15
C THR A 64 -4.04 -4.76 0.97
N LEU A 65 -3.92 -4.97 2.28
CA LEU A 65 -3.00 -4.24 3.14
C LEU A 65 -1.64 -4.95 3.18
N GLU A 66 -0.59 -4.25 2.79
CA GLU A 66 0.80 -4.67 3.05
C GLU A 66 1.43 -3.77 4.12
N GLY A 67 2.06 -4.36 5.12
CA GLY A 67 2.55 -3.57 6.24
C GLY A 67 3.39 -4.34 7.25
N PHE A 68 3.36 -3.86 8.49
CA PHE A 68 4.06 -4.43 9.62
C PHE A 68 3.14 -4.56 10.84
N TRP A 69 3.34 -5.64 11.59
CA TRP A 69 2.93 -5.76 12.99
C TRP A 69 4.11 -5.40 13.90
N ILE A 70 3.85 -4.81 15.07
CA ILE A 70 4.86 -4.36 16.02
C ILE A 70 4.35 -4.56 17.46
N GLU A 71 5.11 -5.26 18.29
CA GLU A 71 4.78 -5.66 19.66
C GLU A 71 5.89 -5.29 20.64
N ASP A 72 5.59 -5.41 21.93
CA ASP A 72 6.57 -5.25 23.01
C ASP A 72 7.42 -6.52 23.20
N GLY A 73 6.87 -7.70 22.87
CA GLY A 73 7.55 -8.99 22.97
C GLY A 73 6.99 -9.99 21.95
N SER A 74 7.83 -10.94 21.51
CA SER A 74 7.45 -12.06 20.65
C SER A 74 8.56 -13.14 20.70
N ASP A 75 8.32 -14.33 20.14
CA ASP A 75 9.33 -15.41 20.11
C ASP A 75 10.63 -15.01 19.38
N ARG A 76 10.57 -13.97 18.53
CA ARG A 76 11.71 -13.53 17.74
C ARG A 76 11.90 -12.03 17.80
N ARG A 77 13.01 -11.64 18.44
CA ARG A 77 13.54 -10.28 18.40
C ARG A 77 14.26 -10.04 17.07
N CYS A 78 13.95 -8.93 16.41
CA CYS A 78 14.62 -8.48 15.19
C CYS A 78 15.92 -7.72 15.51
N SER A 79 16.81 -7.64 14.51
CA SER A 79 18.07 -6.89 14.62
C SER A 79 17.87 -5.38 14.58
N THR A 80 16.85 -4.92 13.86
CA THR A 80 16.50 -3.50 13.72
C THR A 80 15.20 -3.17 14.43
N PRO A 81 15.03 -1.95 14.95
CA PRO A 81 13.76 -1.53 15.54
C PRO A 81 12.80 -1.01 14.47
N LYS A 82 11.50 -1.12 14.77
CA LYS A 82 10.41 -0.48 14.03
C LYS A 82 9.51 0.24 15.03
N ASN A 83 9.27 1.53 14.82
CA ASN A 83 8.61 2.41 15.80
C ASN A 83 9.20 2.28 17.23
N GLY A 84 10.53 2.17 17.33
CA GLY A 84 11.24 2.06 18.61
C GLY A 84 11.21 0.67 19.26
N ARG A 85 10.53 -0.31 18.68
CA ARG A 85 10.39 -1.68 19.23
C ARG A 85 11.07 -2.73 18.35
N TYR A 86 11.57 -3.80 18.96
CA TYR A 86 12.36 -4.84 18.26
C TYR A 86 11.60 -6.13 17.97
N HIS A 87 10.34 -6.23 18.38
CA HIS A 87 9.47 -7.37 18.07
C HIS A 87 8.48 -6.90 17.01
N TRP A 88 8.76 -7.25 15.76
CA TRP A 88 7.93 -6.83 14.64
C TRP A 88 8.06 -7.82 13.51
N GLY A 89 7.19 -7.68 12.51
CA GLY A 89 7.29 -8.46 11.30
C GLY A 89 6.35 -7.97 10.21
N ARG A 90 6.39 -8.62 9.04
CA ARG A 90 5.59 -8.24 7.87
C ARG A 90 4.17 -8.80 7.98
N VAL A 91 3.18 -8.06 7.48
CA VAL A 91 1.81 -8.52 7.27
C VAL A 91 1.38 -8.33 5.82
N SER A 92 0.52 -9.22 5.34
CA SER A 92 -0.28 -9.04 4.12
C SER A 92 -1.69 -9.52 4.41
N PHE A 93 -2.67 -8.61 4.43
CA PHE A 93 -4.08 -8.90 4.70
C PHE A 93 -4.92 -8.56 3.50
N GLU A 94 -5.79 -9.49 3.11
CA GLU A 94 -6.85 -9.28 2.14
C GLU A 94 -8.16 -8.99 2.88
N PHE A 95 -8.73 -7.82 2.64
CA PHE A 95 -9.96 -7.37 3.27
C PHE A 95 -11.19 -7.72 2.44
N THR A 96 -12.27 -8.05 3.16
CA THR A 96 -13.63 -8.08 2.64
C THR A 96 -14.50 -7.15 3.47
N GLU A 97 -15.77 -6.95 3.08
CA GLU A 97 -16.69 -6.16 3.89
C GLU A 97 -16.83 -6.69 5.33
N SER A 98 -16.75 -8.02 5.50
CA SER A 98 -16.99 -8.71 6.77
C SER A 98 -15.73 -8.96 7.59
N GLY A 99 -14.52 -8.68 7.09
CA GLY A 99 -13.31 -9.02 7.81
C GLY A 99 -12.04 -8.92 6.98
N PHE A 100 -11.02 -9.67 7.40
CA PHE A 100 -9.80 -9.88 6.63
C PHE A 100 -9.25 -11.29 6.82
N SER A 101 -8.45 -11.72 5.85
CA SER A 101 -7.66 -12.94 5.91
C SER A 101 -6.27 -12.65 5.37
N GLY A 102 -5.24 -13.22 5.97
CA GLY A 102 -3.90 -12.97 5.47
C GLY A 102 -2.83 -13.72 6.21
N LYS A 103 -1.61 -13.18 6.10
CA LYS A 103 -0.43 -13.81 6.67
C LYS A 103 0.48 -12.79 7.34
N TRP A 104 1.27 -13.28 8.27
CA TRP A 104 2.37 -12.56 8.88
C TRP A 104 3.67 -13.39 8.87
N GLY A 105 4.79 -12.70 9.07
CA GLY A 105 6.11 -13.30 9.24
C GLY A 105 6.92 -12.51 10.25
N TYR A 106 8.02 -13.06 10.76
CA TYR A 106 8.90 -12.36 11.68
C TYR A 106 9.90 -11.48 10.94
N CYS A 107 10.16 -10.28 11.46
CA CYS A 107 11.14 -9.36 10.91
C CYS A 107 10.91 -9.16 9.40
N ASN A 108 11.94 -9.42 8.59
CA ASN A 108 11.90 -9.27 7.15
C ASN A 108 11.43 -10.51 6.39
N ASP A 109 11.16 -11.62 7.08
CA ASP A 109 10.74 -12.86 6.45
C ASP A 109 9.41 -12.65 5.72
N ALA A 110 9.27 -13.34 4.58
CA ALA A 110 8.02 -13.33 3.83
C ALA A 110 6.85 -13.83 4.71
N PRO A 111 5.68 -13.15 4.68
CA PRO A 111 4.52 -13.59 5.42
C PRO A 111 4.10 -15.02 5.05
N SER A 112 4.04 -15.90 6.03
CA SER A 112 3.73 -17.32 5.84
C SER A 112 2.75 -17.87 6.88
N ARG A 113 2.65 -17.24 8.06
CA ARG A 113 1.80 -17.67 9.18
C ARG A 113 0.42 -17.03 9.07
N PRO A 114 -0.69 -17.77 9.25
CA PRO A 114 -2.02 -17.23 9.05
C PRO A 114 -2.39 -16.19 10.13
N TRP A 115 -3.15 -15.17 9.73
CA TRP A 115 -3.87 -14.26 10.63
C TRP A 115 -5.14 -13.79 9.94
N SER A 116 -6.28 -13.99 10.60
CA SER A 116 -7.59 -13.57 10.09
C SER A 116 -8.38 -12.84 11.17
N GLY A 117 -9.35 -12.04 10.74
CA GLY A 117 -10.27 -11.35 11.63
C GLY A 117 -11.64 -11.13 11.01
N SER A 118 -12.67 -11.15 11.85
CA SER A 118 -14.05 -10.82 11.51
C SER A 118 -14.41 -9.46 12.09
N ARG A 119 -15.01 -8.59 11.29
CA ARG A 119 -15.42 -7.25 11.69
C ARG A 119 -16.52 -7.35 12.75
N THR A 120 -16.33 -6.67 13.89
CA THR A 120 -17.26 -6.69 15.03
C THR A 120 -18.07 -5.40 15.15
N SER A 121 -17.53 -4.26 14.70
CA SER A 121 -18.27 -3.00 14.63
C SER A 121 -17.60 -1.96 13.72
N GLY A 122 -18.34 -0.92 13.35
CA GLY A 122 -17.83 0.21 12.56
C GLY A 122 -17.82 -0.04 11.06
N ARG A 123 -18.99 -0.22 10.44
CA ARG A 123 -19.13 -0.08 8.98
C ARG A 123 -19.07 1.41 8.64
N GLN A 124 -17.88 2.01 8.70
CA GLN A 124 -17.69 3.32 8.11
C GLN A 124 -17.66 3.11 6.59
N THR A 125 -18.68 3.63 5.90
CA THR A 125 -18.54 3.93 4.48
C THR A 125 -17.33 4.83 4.34
N ALA A 126 -16.38 4.47 3.47
CA ALA A 126 -15.38 5.43 3.04
C ALA A 126 -16.15 6.68 2.57
N PRO A 127 -15.66 7.91 2.84
CA PRO A 127 -16.23 9.09 2.21
C PRO A 127 -16.39 8.81 0.72
N PRO A 128 -17.55 9.11 0.09
CA PRO A 128 -17.68 8.97 -1.34
C PRO A 128 -16.50 9.68 -2.01
N PRO A 129 -15.84 9.08 -3.02
CA PRO A 129 -14.92 9.85 -3.84
C PRO A 129 -15.65 11.10 -4.32
N ASP A 130 -15.03 12.27 -4.15
CA ASP A 130 -15.64 13.56 -4.43
C ASP A 130 -16.14 13.58 -5.89
N ARG A 131 -17.44 13.76 -6.10
CA ARG A 131 -18.14 13.47 -7.38
C ARG A 131 -18.02 14.59 -8.42
N GLY A 132 -17.06 15.51 -8.28
CA GLY A 132 -16.97 16.72 -9.11
C GLY A 132 -15.62 16.97 -9.78
N GLU A 133 -14.57 16.28 -9.38
CA GLU A 133 -13.24 16.42 -9.98
C GLU A 133 -12.97 15.17 -10.83
N ALA A 134 -12.45 15.34 -12.05
CA ALA A 134 -11.93 14.20 -12.81
C ALA A 134 -11.07 13.37 -11.86
N ASP A 135 -11.32 12.06 -11.73
CA ASP A 135 -10.60 11.23 -10.78
C ASP A 135 -9.09 11.56 -10.90
N PRO A 136 -8.47 12.19 -9.89
CA PRO A 136 -7.05 12.55 -9.97
C PRO A 136 -6.17 11.29 -10.00
N PHE A 137 -6.78 10.11 -9.88
CA PHE A 137 -6.20 8.79 -9.96
C PHE A 137 -6.55 8.03 -11.25
N ALA A 138 -7.36 8.61 -12.16
CA ALA A 138 -7.56 8.06 -13.50
C ALA A 138 -6.25 8.19 -14.28
N ILE A 139 -5.60 7.05 -14.53
CA ILE A 139 -4.38 6.99 -15.33
C ILE A 139 -4.75 7.26 -16.79
N SER A 140 -4.18 8.33 -17.36
CA SER A 140 -4.07 8.52 -18.80
C SER A 140 -2.99 7.59 -19.34
N ASP A 141 -3.34 6.62 -20.19
CA ASP A 141 -2.56 5.82 -21.18
C ASP A 141 -1.09 5.41 -20.91
N GLY A 142 -0.52 5.66 -19.73
CA GLY A 142 0.79 5.22 -19.31
C GLY A 142 0.74 3.76 -18.86
N SER A 143 1.78 3.00 -19.21
CA SER A 143 1.89 1.61 -18.75
C SER A 143 2.02 1.56 -17.22
N SER A 144 1.18 0.74 -16.57
CA SER A 144 1.29 0.50 -15.13
C SER A 144 2.71 0.08 -14.75
N LEU A 145 3.25 0.67 -13.69
CA LEU A 145 4.55 0.32 -13.12
C LEU A 145 4.53 -1.01 -12.37
N GLU A 146 3.33 -1.53 -12.06
CA GLU A 146 3.17 -2.80 -11.35
C GLU A 146 3.92 -3.95 -12.03
N GLY A 147 4.53 -4.81 -11.23
CA GLY A 147 5.30 -5.96 -11.68
C GLY A 147 6.70 -6.01 -11.06
N VAL A 148 7.54 -6.89 -11.61
CA VAL A 148 8.91 -7.09 -11.14
C VAL A 148 9.88 -6.41 -12.10
N TRP A 149 10.86 -5.72 -11.53
CA TRP A 149 11.89 -4.97 -12.24
C TRP A 149 13.26 -5.35 -11.69
N GLY A 150 14.22 -5.65 -12.55
CA GLY A 150 15.62 -5.69 -12.15
C GLY A 150 16.17 -4.27 -12.07
N SER A 151 16.89 -3.92 -11.00
CA SER A 151 17.48 -2.59 -10.85
C SER A 151 18.91 -2.65 -10.33
N THR A 152 19.62 -1.51 -10.36
CA THR A 152 20.98 -1.40 -9.81
C THR A 152 21.06 -1.70 -8.32
N GLU A 153 19.95 -1.51 -7.59
CA GLU A 153 19.85 -1.79 -6.14
C GLU A 153 19.16 -3.13 -5.84
N GLY A 154 19.05 -4.01 -6.84
CA GLY A 154 18.38 -5.30 -6.75
C GLY A 154 16.97 -5.31 -7.35
N ASP A 155 16.29 -6.44 -7.24
CA ASP A 155 14.95 -6.60 -7.82
C ASP A 155 13.92 -5.78 -7.05
N ILE A 156 13.13 -4.99 -7.77
CA ILE A 156 12.01 -4.23 -7.22
C ILE A 156 10.70 -4.90 -7.66
N LYS A 157 9.83 -5.23 -6.70
CA LYS A 157 8.43 -5.56 -6.98
C LYS A 157 7.57 -4.34 -6.71
N PHE A 158 7.06 -3.70 -7.76
CA PHE A 158 6.14 -2.57 -7.67
C PHE A 158 4.67 -3.03 -7.58
N ARG A 159 3.89 -2.29 -6.80
CA ARG A 159 2.42 -2.28 -6.78
C ARG A 159 1.97 -0.85 -7.06
N GLN A 160 0.90 -0.70 -7.84
CA GLN A 160 0.38 0.61 -8.20
C GLN A 160 -1.15 0.63 -8.09
N GLN A 161 -1.68 1.69 -7.48
CA GLN A 161 -3.11 2.01 -7.47
C GLN A 161 -3.28 3.47 -7.87
N GLY A 162 -3.86 3.71 -9.05
CA GLY A 162 -3.89 5.04 -9.65
C GLY A 162 -2.48 5.63 -9.76
N ASN A 163 -2.28 6.85 -9.29
CA ASN A 163 -0.97 7.49 -9.30
C ASN A 163 -0.06 7.07 -8.14
N ARG A 164 -0.47 6.21 -7.21
CA ARG A 164 0.33 5.82 -6.04
C ARG A 164 1.07 4.52 -6.28
N VAL A 165 2.30 4.45 -5.80
CA VAL A 165 3.20 3.32 -6.05
C VAL A 165 3.90 2.93 -4.76
N SER A 166 3.90 1.64 -4.46
CA SER A 166 4.86 1.06 -3.51
C SER A 166 5.78 0.07 -4.21
N GLY A 167 6.98 -0.09 -3.67
CA GLY A 167 7.93 -1.08 -4.14
C GLY A 167 8.61 -1.78 -2.98
N ARG A 168 9.05 -3.02 -3.20
CA ARG A 168 9.93 -3.76 -2.29
C ARG A 168 11.16 -4.21 -3.05
N TYR A 169 12.34 -4.01 -2.47
CA TYR A 169 13.57 -4.54 -3.02
C TYR A 169 14.40 -5.25 -1.96
N THR A 170 15.21 -6.20 -2.41
CA THR A 170 15.86 -7.18 -1.52
C THR A 170 17.03 -6.60 -0.74
N THR A 171 17.78 -5.68 -1.34
CA THR A 171 18.90 -5.00 -0.68
C THR A 171 18.39 -4.20 0.51
N ASP A 172 19.03 -4.40 1.67
CA ASP A 172 18.73 -3.73 2.94
C ASP A 172 17.25 -3.65 3.35
N ASN A 173 16.47 -4.66 2.92
CA ASN A 173 15.03 -4.77 3.16
C ASN A 173 14.26 -3.53 2.68
N GLY A 174 14.66 -3.06 1.52
CA GLY A 174 14.19 -1.86 0.85
C GLY A 174 12.70 -1.76 0.64
N GLU A 175 12.21 -0.54 0.77
CA GLU A 175 10.85 -0.14 0.45
C GLU A 175 10.89 1.15 -0.37
N LEU A 176 10.04 1.22 -1.39
CA LEU A 176 9.76 2.43 -2.13
C LEU A 176 8.32 2.83 -1.85
N VAL A 177 8.09 4.12 -1.64
CA VAL A 177 6.75 4.71 -1.51
C VAL A 177 6.72 6.02 -2.27
N GLY A 178 5.74 6.23 -3.14
CA GLY A 178 5.70 7.43 -3.95
C GLY A 178 4.45 7.57 -4.81
N SER A 179 4.49 8.57 -5.67
CA SER A 179 3.45 8.81 -6.67
C SER A 179 4.07 9.02 -8.05
N VAL A 180 3.43 8.49 -9.08
CA VAL A 180 3.79 8.68 -10.49
C VAL A 180 2.96 9.80 -11.11
N SER A 181 3.62 10.69 -11.85
CA SER A 181 2.96 11.69 -12.69
C SER A 181 3.84 11.94 -13.91
N ASN A 182 3.24 11.90 -15.11
CA ASN A 182 3.94 12.07 -16.39
C ASN A 182 5.18 11.15 -16.51
N ASP A 183 4.98 9.85 -16.25
CA ASP A 183 6.01 8.81 -16.22
C ASP A 183 7.14 9.03 -15.21
N VAL A 184 6.97 9.94 -14.24
CA VAL A 184 7.95 10.19 -13.19
C VAL A 184 7.40 9.81 -11.83
N LEU A 185 7.96 8.75 -11.24
CA LEU A 185 7.75 8.39 -9.84
C LEU A 185 8.60 9.28 -8.95
N ARG A 186 7.96 9.99 -8.03
CA ARG A 186 8.62 10.72 -6.94
C ARG A 186 8.19 10.14 -5.61
N GLY A 187 9.14 10.03 -4.69
CA GLY A 187 8.85 9.41 -3.42
C GLY A 187 10.07 9.24 -2.56
N TYR A 188 10.08 8.15 -1.80
CA TYR A 188 11.14 7.82 -0.87
C TYR A 188 11.56 6.35 -0.98
N TRP A 189 12.86 6.09 -0.90
CA TRP A 189 13.40 4.80 -0.52
C TRP A 189 13.54 4.74 1.01
N ILE A 190 13.35 3.57 1.61
CA ILE A 190 13.37 3.35 3.06
C ILE A 190 14.00 1.98 3.34
N GLU A 191 15.07 1.97 4.14
CA GLU A 191 15.90 0.79 4.43
C GLU A 191 16.13 0.61 5.93
N ASP A 192 16.69 -0.54 6.27
CA ASP A 192 17.08 -0.88 7.64
C ASP A 192 18.43 -0.27 8.04
N HIS A 193 19.31 -0.02 7.07
CA HIS A 193 20.60 0.63 7.26
C HIS A 193 21.04 1.35 5.97
N SER A 194 21.77 2.46 6.10
CA SER A 194 22.47 3.11 5.00
C SER A 194 23.58 4.01 5.57
N ASN A 195 24.40 4.60 4.69
CA ASN A 195 25.50 5.50 5.09
C ASN A 195 25.05 6.75 5.86
N LYS A 196 23.75 7.11 5.80
CA LYS A 196 23.24 8.30 6.49
C LYS A 196 21.92 8.01 7.20
N ARG A 197 21.96 8.15 8.53
CA ARG A 197 20.77 8.15 9.39
C ARG A 197 20.12 9.54 9.39
N CYS A 198 18.81 9.58 9.18
CA CYS A 198 18.01 10.80 9.21
C CYS A 198 17.60 11.19 10.64
N SER A 199 17.18 12.45 10.83
CA SER A 199 16.77 12.99 12.14
C SER A 199 15.40 12.48 12.59
N HIS A 200 14.51 12.17 11.64
CA HIS A 200 13.17 11.64 11.89
C HIS A 200 12.91 10.38 11.06
N PRO A 201 12.03 9.48 11.52
CA PRO A 201 11.75 8.25 10.80
C PRO A 201 10.79 8.48 9.63
N LYS A 202 10.82 7.55 8.68
CA LYS A 202 9.81 7.36 7.63
C LYS A 202 9.42 5.89 7.62
N ASN A 203 8.12 5.59 7.69
CA ASN A 203 7.58 4.24 7.92
C ASN A 203 8.32 3.48 9.05
N GLY A 204 8.58 4.21 10.15
CA GLY A 204 9.21 3.68 11.36
C GLY A 204 10.71 3.43 11.28
N ARG A 205 11.38 3.77 10.17
CA ARG A 205 12.82 3.56 9.94
C ARG A 205 13.55 4.88 9.71
N TYR A 206 14.81 4.96 10.16
CA TYR A 206 15.62 6.19 10.13
C TYR A 206 16.59 6.28 8.96
N PHE A 207 16.66 5.25 8.11
CA PHE A 207 17.48 5.26 6.90
C PHE A 207 16.54 5.35 5.71
N TRP A 208 16.44 6.53 5.13
CA TRP A 208 15.55 6.80 4.02
C TRP A 208 16.08 7.97 3.21
N GLY A 209 15.50 8.20 2.04
CA GLY A 209 15.80 9.38 1.25
C GLY A 209 14.89 9.53 0.05
N LYS A 210 15.00 10.65 -0.66
CA LYS A 210 14.13 10.96 -1.81
C LYS A 210 14.54 10.15 -3.04
N VAL A 211 13.56 9.79 -3.87
CA VAL A 211 13.74 9.23 -5.22
C VAL A 211 13.01 10.05 -6.27
N GLU A 212 13.57 10.08 -7.48
CA GLU A 212 12.88 10.48 -8.70
C GLU A 212 13.26 9.48 -9.81
N PHE A 213 12.30 8.67 -10.28
CA PHE A 213 12.49 7.69 -11.35
C PHE A 213 11.64 8.09 -12.56
N ARG A 214 12.27 8.24 -13.73
CA ARG A 214 11.61 8.47 -15.01
C ARG A 214 11.54 7.17 -15.78
N PHE A 215 10.32 6.73 -16.06
CA PHE A 215 10.00 5.53 -16.81
C PHE A 215 9.93 5.81 -18.31
N SER A 216 10.33 4.82 -19.10
CA SER A 216 10.26 4.81 -20.55
C SER A 216 10.07 3.36 -21.01
N GLY A 217 8.81 2.97 -21.25
CA GLY A 217 8.45 1.60 -21.60
C GLY A 217 8.83 0.60 -20.50
N ASN A 218 9.72 -0.34 -20.84
CA ASN A 218 10.21 -1.38 -19.91
C ASN A 218 11.50 -0.99 -19.20
N SER A 219 11.85 0.30 -19.16
CA SER A 219 13.05 0.80 -18.49
C SER A 219 12.73 2.00 -17.59
N PHE A 220 13.56 2.24 -16.59
CA PHE A 220 13.61 3.52 -15.91
C PHE A 220 15.04 3.99 -15.66
N SER A 221 15.20 5.31 -15.64
CA SER A 221 16.39 6.00 -15.17
C SER A 221 16.00 6.91 -14.02
N GLY A 222 16.86 7.05 -13.03
CA GLY A 222 16.44 7.68 -11.79
C GLY A 222 17.59 8.20 -10.96
N ARG A 223 17.23 9.02 -9.99
CA ARG A 223 18.14 9.60 -9.02
C ARG A 223 17.60 9.43 -7.61
N TRP A 224 18.50 9.36 -6.64
CA TRP A 224 18.18 9.29 -5.23
C TRP A 224 19.08 10.20 -4.39
N GLY A 225 18.64 10.57 -3.20
CA GLY A 225 19.43 11.31 -2.21
C GLY A 225 19.12 10.81 -0.80
N TYR A 226 19.93 11.17 0.19
CA TYR A 226 19.69 10.81 1.59
C TYR A 226 18.78 11.83 2.28
N CYS A 227 17.85 11.35 3.11
CA CYS A 227 16.93 12.19 3.87
C CYS A 227 16.29 13.26 2.96
N ASP A 228 16.37 14.53 3.36
CA ASP A 228 15.88 15.67 2.59
C ASP A 228 16.94 16.31 1.67
N ASP A 229 18.14 15.74 1.57
CA ASP A 229 19.21 16.28 0.74
C ASP A 229 18.82 16.30 -0.76
N ALA A 230 19.62 16.99 -1.57
CA ALA A 230 19.47 16.94 -3.02
C ALA A 230 19.71 15.51 -3.56
N LEU A 231 19.07 15.18 -4.68
CA LEU A 231 19.32 13.93 -5.38
C LEU A 231 20.76 13.95 -5.91
N SER A 232 21.54 12.92 -5.59
CA SER A 232 22.97 12.83 -5.89
C SER A 232 23.36 11.49 -6.52
N GLY A 233 22.73 10.39 -6.10
CA GLY A 233 22.98 9.06 -6.62
C GLY A 233 22.17 8.76 -7.89
N ASN A 234 22.62 7.74 -8.63
CA ASN A 234 21.91 7.19 -9.80
C ASN A 234 21.25 5.86 -9.40
N TRP A 235 20.09 5.58 -9.99
CA TRP A 235 19.39 4.30 -9.85
C TRP A 235 18.61 4.04 -11.14
N SER A 236 18.87 2.93 -11.79
CA SER A 236 18.18 2.52 -13.03
C SER A 236 17.67 1.10 -12.95
N GLY A 237 16.77 0.74 -13.87
CA GLY A 237 16.25 -0.62 -13.94
C GLY A 237 15.50 -0.95 -15.23
N GLN A 238 15.15 -2.22 -15.37
CA GLN A 238 14.44 -2.82 -16.50
C GLN A 238 13.35 -3.75 -15.97
N ARG A 239 12.20 -3.77 -16.64
CA ARG A 239 11.11 -4.69 -16.34
C ARG A 239 11.54 -6.13 -16.66
N LYS A 240 11.14 -7.09 -15.81
CA LYS A 240 11.32 -8.53 -16.04
C LYS A 240 10.13 -9.16 -16.72
#